data_AF-A0A256GMP7-F1
#
_entry.id   AF-A0A256GMP7-F1
#
_cell.length_a   1.000
_cell.length_b   1.000
_cell.length_c   1.000
_cell.angle_alpha   90.00
_cell.angle_beta   90.00
_cell.angle_gamma   90.00
#
_symmetry.space_group_name_H-M   'P 1'
#
loop_
_entity.id
_entity.type
_entity.pdbx_description
1 polymer ?
#
loop_
_entity_poly.entity_id
_entity_poly.type
_entity_poly.pdbx_seq_one_letter_code
_entity_poly.pdbx_strand_id
1 'polypeptide(L)'
;MMMTWTANLDLMAATMAYNIVARKLAVRWLETQPRQEELAALIEELKNAAKGAHSENSLPPDIELRLVERMIVLIEEFFKELPSIDS
;
A
#
# COMPACT_ATOMS: atom_id res chain seq x y z
N MET A 1 -21.02 7.10 24.35
CA MET A 1 -20.47 7.42 23.00
C MET A 1 -19.02 7.90 23.12
N MET A 2 -18.15 7.13 23.80
CA MET A 2 -16.74 7.49 24.06
C MET A 2 -15.76 6.36 23.63
N MET A 3 -16.23 5.11 23.54
CA MET A 3 -15.45 3.96 23.08
C MET A 3 -15.08 3.97 21.59
N THR A 4 -15.84 4.65 20.73
CA THR A 4 -15.59 4.68 19.27
C THR A 4 -14.41 5.56 18.88
N TRP A 5 -14.13 6.62 19.66
CA TRP A 5 -13.03 7.53 19.37
C TRP A 5 -11.67 6.91 19.70
N THR A 6 -11.56 6.21 20.83
CA THR A 6 -10.34 5.48 21.21
C THR A 6 -10.02 4.38 20.21
N ALA A 7 -11.00 3.59 19.78
CA ALA A 7 -10.80 2.55 18.76
C ALA A 7 -10.31 3.12 17.42
N ASN A 8 -10.83 4.28 16.99
CA ASN A 8 -10.35 4.96 15.79
C ASN A 8 -8.92 5.47 15.95
N LEU A 9 -8.58 6.03 17.12
CA LEU A 9 -7.21 6.47 17.41
C LEU A 9 -6.23 5.29 17.46
N ASP A 10 -6.62 4.17 18.05
CA ASP A 10 -5.83 2.95 18.12
C ASP A 10 -5.59 2.39 16.72
N LEU A 11 -6.62 2.36 15.87
CA LEU A 11 -6.50 1.96 14.47
C LEU A 11 -5.55 2.90 13.71
N MET A 12 -5.72 4.22 13.84
CA MET A 12 -4.83 5.19 13.22
C MET A 12 -3.38 5.00 13.68
N ALA A 13 -3.14 4.84 14.98
CA ALA A 13 -1.81 4.60 15.54
C ALA A 13 -1.20 3.30 15.01
N ALA A 14 -1.97 2.21 14.94
CA ALA A 14 -1.54 0.93 14.38
C ALA A 14 -1.21 1.06 12.89
N THR A 15 -2.04 1.74 12.10
CA THR A 15 -1.80 2.00 10.67
C THR A 15 -0.54 2.84 10.47
N MET A 16 -0.31 3.88 11.29
CA MET A 16 0.91 4.69 11.23
C MET A 16 2.16 3.86 11.57
N ALA A 17 2.11 3.07 12.64
CA ALA A 17 3.21 2.20 13.03
C ALA A 17 3.53 1.16 11.95
N TYR A 18 2.50 0.52 11.39
CA TYR A 18 2.62 -0.40 10.26
C TYR A 18 3.30 0.27 9.06
N ASN A 19 2.82 1.46 8.65
CA ASN A 19 3.40 2.18 7.51
C ASN A 19 4.87 2.56 7.72
N ILE A 20 5.25 2.95 8.94
CA ILE A 20 6.65 3.24 9.28
C ILE A 20 7.52 1.99 9.15
N VAL A 21 7.05 0.85 9.67
CA VAL A 21 7.78 -0.43 9.59
C VAL A 21 7.86 -0.92 8.14
N ALA A 22 6.74 -0.91 7.41
CA ALA A 22 6.67 -1.29 6.00
C ALA A 22 7.62 -0.46 5.15
N ARG A 23 7.67 0.87 5.35
CA ARG A 23 8.63 1.74 4.65
C ARG A 23 10.08 1.36 4.95
N LYS A 24 10.42 1.11 6.21
CA LYS A 24 11.78 0.68 6.59
C LYS A 24 12.15 -0.65 5.92
N LEU A 25 11.23 -1.62 5.90
CA LEU A 25 11.45 -2.90 5.24
C LEU A 25 11.62 -2.74 3.73
N ALA A 26 10.78 -1.92 3.08
CA ALA A 26 10.89 -1.63 1.65
C ALA A 26 12.24 -0.99 1.30
N VAL A 27 12.69 0.02 2.07
CA VAL A 27 14.02 0.63 1.87
C VAL A 27 15.13 -0.41 2.02
N ARG A 28 15.09 -1.24 3.08
CA ARG A 28 16.07 -2.31 3.30
C ARG A 28 16.09 -3.33 2.17
N TRP A 29 14.93 -3.67 1.62
CA TRP A 29 14.85 -4.57 0.48
C TRP A 29 15.36 -3.93 -0.81
N LEU A 30 15.08 -2.64 -1.05
CA LEU A 30 15.66 -1.91 -2.19
C LEU A 30 17.20 -1.79 -2.07
N GLU A 31 17.74 -1.66 -0.86
CA GLU A 31 19.19 -1.70 -0.60
C GLU A 31 19.84 -3.03 -1.03
N THR A 32 19.08 -4.14 -1.10
CA THR A 32 19.60 -5.42 -1.60
C THR A 32 19.68 -5.49 -3.14
N GLN A 33 19.32 -4.42 -3.84
CA GLN A 33 19.33 -4.33 -5.30
C GLN A 33 18.52 -5.46 -5.97
N PRO A 34 17.20 -5.54 -5.70
CA PRO A 34 16.36 -6.57 -6.30
C PRO A 34 16.38 -6.45 -7.82
N ARG A 35 16.24 -7.59 -8.49
CA ARG A 35 16.17 -7.63 -9.96
C ARG A 35 14.88 -6.96 -10.44
N GLN A 36 14.90 -6.46 -11.67
CA GLN A 36 13.73 -5.83 -12.29
C GLN A 36 12.50 -6.75 -12.32
N GLU A 37 12.70 -8.06 -12.50
CA GLU A 37 11.62 -9.06 -12.44
C GLU A 37 11.00 -9.17 -11.04
N GLU A 38 11.80 -9.05 -9.98
CA GLU A 38 11.34 -9.11 -8.59
C GLU A 38 10.57 -7.85 -8.21
N LEU A 39 11.01 -6.68 -8.71
CA LEU A 39 10.28 -5.43 -8.60
C LEU A 39 8.93 -5.50 -9.34
N ALA A 40 8.92 -6.02 -10.56
CA ALA A 40 7.69 -6.18 -11.34
C ALA A 40 6.70 -7.14 -10.66
N ALA A 41 7.19 -8.26 -10.12
CA ALA A 41 6.37 -9.21 -9.37
C ALA A 41 5.74 -8.54 -8.13
N LEU A 42 6.53 -7.79 -7.35
CA LEU A 42 6.02 -7.05 -6.20
C LEU A 42 4.94 -6.03 -6.58
N ILE A 43 5.15 -5.27 -7.67
CA ILE A 43 4.17 -4.30 -8.15
C ILE A 43 2.84 -4.98 -8.47
N GLU A 44 2.87 -6.12 -9.16
CA GLU A 44 1.65 -6.86 -9.50
C GLU A 44 0.99 -7.49 -8.27
N GLU A 45 1.75 -8.00 -7.30
CA GLU A 45 1.21 -8.46 -6.01
C GLU A 45 0.48 -7.32 -5.27
N LEU A 46 1.07 -6.12 -5.23
CA LEU A 46 0.45 -4.96 -4.59
C LEU A 46 -0.83 -4.52 -5.30
N LYS A 47 -0.86 -4.53 -6.64
CA LYS A 47 -2.07 -4.23 -7.41
C LYS A 47 -3.16 -5.26 -7.16
N ASN A 48 -2.81 -6.55 -7.09
CA ASN A 48 -3.78 -7.61 -6.82
C ASN A 48 -4.33 -7.54 -5.38
N ALA A 49 -3.46 -7.23 -4.41
CA ALA A 49 -3.89 -6.98 -3.03
C ALA A 49 -4.85 -5.78 -2.95
N ALA A 50 -4.56 -4.68 -3.65
CA ALA A 50 -5.44 -3.52 -3.71
C ALA A 50 -6.82 -3.85 -4.32
N LYS A 51 -6.86 -4.67 -5.38
CA LYS A 51 -8.11 -5.14 -6.00
C LYS A 51 -8.93 -6.04 -5.09
N GLY A 52 -8.27 -6.84 -4.25
CA GLY A 52 -8.92 -7.73 -3.27
C GLY A 52 -9.33 -7.04 -1.96
N ALA A 53 -8.94 -5.79 -1.75
CA ALA A 53 -9.30 -5.02 -0.56
C ALA A 53 -10.78 -4.60 -0.67
N HIS A 54 -11.65 -5.28 0.07
CA HIS A 54 -13.07 -4.99 0.11
C HIS A 54 -13.51 -4.36 1.43
N SER A 55 -14.46 -3.44 1.36
CA SER A 55 -14.91 -2.67 2.52
C SER A 55 -15.97 -3.39 3.37
N GLU A 56 -16.28 -4.67 3.09
CA GLU A 56 -17.39 -5.41 3.71
C GLU A 56 -18.74 -4.66 3.66
N ASN A 57 -18.98 -3.90 2.58
CA ASN A 57 -20.13 -2.99 2.39
C ASN A 57 -20.15 -1.74 3.30
N SER A 58 -19.02 -1.37 3.92
CA SER A 58 -18.92 -0.11 4.67
C SER A 58 -18.84 1.11 3.75
N LEU A 59 -18.59 0.92 2.45
CA LEU A 59 -18.59 1.98 1.44
C LEU A 59 -19.56 1.69 0.28
N PRO A 60 -20.09 2.74 -0.37
CA PRO A 60 -20.77 2.61 -1.66
C PRO A 60 -19.86 2.00 -2.73
N PRO A 61 -20.36 1.12 -3.62
CA PRO A 61 -19.53 0.41 -4.60
C PRO A 61 -18.74 1.31 -5.55
N ASP A 62 -19.31 2.46 -5.93
CA ASP A 62 -18.67 3.44 -6.79
C ASP A 62 -17.54 4.22 -6.08
N ILE A 63 -17.63 4.38 -4.77
CA ILE A 63 -16.55 4.98 -3.96
C ILE A 63 -15.45 3.95 -3.75
N GLU A 64 -15.81 2.70 -3.44
CA GLU A 64 -14.85 1.61 -3.26
C GLU A 64 -14.02 1.39 -4.53
N LEU A 65 -14.66 1.29 -5.71
CA LEU A 65 -13.96 1.16 -6.98
C LEU A 65 -12.99 2.32 -7.24
N ARG A 66 -13.43 3.56 -7.02
CA ARG A 66 -12.58 4.75 -7.18
C ARG A 66 -11.38 4.76 -6.23
N LEU A 67 -11.53 4.24 -5.02
CA LEU A 67 -10.42 4.11 -4.08
C LEU A 67 -9.42 3.05 -4.54
N VAL A 68 -9.90 1.90 -5.02
CA VAL A 68 -9.04 0.85 -5.60
C VAL A 68 -8.24 1.39 -6.79
N GLU A 69 -8.88 2.09 -7.71
CA GLU A 69 -8.22 2.72 -8.86
C GLU A 69 -7.13 3.71 -8.42
N ARG A 70 -7.43 4.57 -7.43
CA ARG A 70 -6.44 5.50 -6.87
C ARG A 70 -5.27 4.80 -6.20
N MET A 71 -5.51 3.72 -5.46
CA MET A 71 -4.45 2.92 -4.84
C MET A 71 -3.51 2.33 -5.88
N ILE A 72 -4.05 1.82 -7.00
CA ILE A 72 -3.25 1.28 -8.11
C ILE A 72 -2.38 2.37 -8.74
N VAL A 73 -2.93 3.56 -9.01
CA VAL A 73 -2.17 4.69 -9.56
C VAL A 73 -1.03 5.10 -8.63
N LEU A 74 -1.28 5.20 -7.32
CA LEU A 74 -0.26 5.54 -6.33
C LEU A 74 0.87 4.50 -6.28
N ILE A 75 0.55 3.22 -6.41
CA ILE A 75 1.56 2.15 -6.52
C ILE A 75 2.42 2.40 -7.76
N GLU A 76 1.80 2.63 -8.92
CA GLU A 76 2.55 2.85 -10.16
C GLU A 76 3.43 4.11 -10.13
N GLU A 77 2.95 5.20 -9.53
CA GLU A 77 3.72 6.45 -9.38
C GLU A 77 4.93 6.26 -8.47
N PHE A 78 4.76 5.61 -7.32
CA PHE A 78 5.87 5.37 -6.38
C PHE A 78 7.03 4.61 -7.04
N PHE A 79 6.73 3.57 -7.83
CA PHE A 79 7.77 2.76 -8.48
C PHE A 79 8.40 3.44 -9.70
N LYS A 80 7.73 4.42 -10.33
CA LYS A 80 8.34 5.26 -11.39
C LYS A 80 9.42 6.19 -10.85
N GLU A 81 9.32 6.60 -9.59
CA GLU A 81 10.29 7.48 -8.93
C GLU A 81 11.53 6.71 -8.42
N LEU A 82 11.49 5.38 -8.40
CA LEU A 82 12.67 4.60 -8.07
C LEU A 82 13.68 4.72 -9.21
N PRO A 83 14.95 5.05 -8.91
CA PRO A 83 15.98 5.11 -9.93
C PRO A 83 16.03 3.78 -10.69
N SER A 84 16.19 3.84 -12.02
CA SER A 84 16.54 2.65 -12.79
C SER A 84 17.79 2.07 -12.14
N ILE A 85 17.66 0.87 -11.57
CA ILE A 85 18.81 0.08 -11.14
C ILE A 85 19.44 -0.41 -12.44
N ASP A 86 20.19 0.49 -13.09
CA ASP A 86 21.03 0.16 -14.23
C ASP A 86 22.15 -0.73 -13.72
N SER A 87 22.10 -1.99 -14.18
CA SER A 87 23.07 -3.06 -13.96
C SER A 87 24.44 -2.75 -14.55
#